data_AF-A0A7S1E3H4-F1
#
_entry.id   AF-A0A7S1E3H4-F1
#
_cell.length_a   1.000
_cell.length_b   1.000
_cell.length_c   1.000
_cell.angle_alpha   90.00
_cell.angle_beta   90.00
_cell.angle_gamma   90.00
#
_symmetry.space_group_name_H-M   'P 1'
#
loop_
_entity.id
_entity.type
_entity.pdbx_description
1 polymer ?
#
loop_
_entity_poly.entity_id
_entity_poly.type
_entity_poly.pdbx_seq_one_letter_code
_entity_poly.pdbx_strand_id
1 'polypeptide(L)'
;QHSKALIITAKGKFFSNGLDLDALSNAMIEGFWKVLARILVMDCRTVAAINGHAFGAGLFLALACDYRVMRTQRGYINWPELNLGMPLSIGFAELTKAKVKSHRVLRE
;
A
#
# COMPACT_ATOMS: atom_id res chain seq x y z
N GLN A 1 17.19 -19.98 10.38
CA GLN A 1 16.70 -20.19 9.01
C GLN A 1 15.99 -18.90 8.59
N HIS A 2 16.48 -18.17 7.58
CA HIS A 2 15.82 -16.93 7.12
C HIS A 2 14.67 -17.28 6.16
N SER A 3 13.49 -16.68 6.37
CA SER A 3 12.35 -16.81 5.45
C SER A 3 12.75 -16.32 4.06
N LYS A 4 12.44 -17.11 3.01
CA LYS A 4 12.79 -16.76 1.63
C LYS A 4 11.86 -15.70 1.02
N ALA A 5 10.63 -15.62 1.53
CA ALA A 5 9.64 -14.65 1.08
C ALA A 5 8.61 -14.35 2.18
N LEU A 6 7.95 -13.21 2.05
CA LEU A 6 6.78 -12.78 2.82
C LEU A 6 5.62 -12.50 1.85
N ILE A 7 4.48 -13.13 2.09
CA ILE A 7 3.23 -12.82 1.39
C ILE A 7 2.30 -12.08 2.35
N ILE A 8 1.86 -10.90 1.93
CA ILE A 8 0.87 -10.10 2.64
C ILE A 8 -0.45 -10.18 1.86
N THR A 9 -1.52 -10.57 2.55
CA THR A 9 -2.89 -10.63 2.01
C THR A 9 -3.90 -10.39 3.12
N ALA A 10 -5.18 -10.31 2.78
CA ALA A 10 -6.25 -10.16 3.74
C ALA A 10 -7.39 -11.16 3.49
N LYS A 11 -8.34 -11.20 4.43
CA LYS A 11 -9.57 -11.97 4.30
C LYS A 11 -10.70 -11.08 3.75
N GLY A 12 -11.62 -11.68 3.00
CA GLY A 12 -12.83 -11.01 2.53
C GLY A 12 -12.64 -10.18 1.25
N LYS A 13 -13.35 -9.05 1.17
CA LYS A 13 -13.47 -8.25 -0.08
C LYS A 13 -12.35 -7.24 -0.28
N PHE A 14 -11.67 -6.85 0.79
CA PHE A 14 -10.64 -5.81 0.80
C PHE A 14 -9.28 -6.45 1.06
N PHE A 15 -8.26 -5.93 0.39
CA PHE A 15 -6.87 -6.09 0.83
C PHE A 15 -6.62 -5.14 2.01
N SER A 16 -6.94 -3.86 1.84
CA SER A 16 -6.98 -2.87 2.92
C SER A 16 -7.71 -1.61 2.46
N ASN A 17 -8.51 -1.02 3.35
CA ASN A 17 -9.15 0.29 3.16
C ASN A 17 -8.29 1.47 3.64
N GLY A 18 -7.07 1.21 4.09
CA GLY A 18 -6.19 2.24 4.65
C GLY A 18 -6.32 2.34 6.16
N LEU A 19 -6.01 3.53 6.69
CA LEU A 19 -6.10 3.80 8.12
C LEU A 19 -7.55 4.08 8.50
N ASP A 20 -7.93 3.64 9.69
CA ASP A 20 -9.22 3.97 10.28
C ASP A 20 -9.20 5.44 10.73
N LEU A 21 -10.10 6.25 10.18
CA LEU A 21 -10.19 7.67 10.46
C LEU A 21 -10.73 7.95 11.86
N ASP A 22 -11.60 7.09 12.38
CA ASP A 22 -12.18 7.24 13.72
C ASP A 22 -11.15 6.93 14.82
N ALA A 23 -10.16 6.08 14.50
CA ALA A 23 -9.07 5.70 15.38
C ALA A 23 -7.73 6.40 15.04
N LEU A 24 -7.74 7.38 14.14
CA LEU A 24 -6.51 7.99 13.63
C LEU A 24 -5.81 8.77 14.74
N SER A 25 -4.52 8.50 14.92
CA SER A 25 -3.67 9.18 15.88
C SER A 25 -2.23 9.31 15.35
N ASN A 26 -1.45 10.22 15.93
CA ASN A 26 -0.03 10.36 15.59
C ASN A 26 0.73 9.04 15.79
N ALA A 27 0.42 8.28 16.84
CA ALA A 27 1.02 6.98 17.08
C ALA A 27 0.68 5.94 16.00
N MET A 28 -0.56 5.96 15.49
CA MET A 28 -0.97 5.09 14.38
C MET A 28 -0.24 5.46 13.08
N ILE A 29 -0.13 6.77 12.78
CA ILE A 29 0.58 7.27 11.61
C ILE A 29 2.07 6.88 11.68
N GLU A 30 2.71 7.10 12.83
CA GLU A 30 4.10 6.73 13.05
C GLU A 30 4.30 5.21 12.94
N GLY A 31 3.39 4.43 13.52
CA GLY A 31 3.39 2.97 13.41
C GLY A 31 3.29 2.50 11.97
N PHE A 32 2.42 3.13 11.17
CA PHE A 32 2.28 2.82 9.75
C PHE A 32 3.57 3.10 8.97
N TRP A 33 4.22 4.24 9.22
CA TRP A 33 5.52 4.55 8.62
C TRP A 33 6.60 3.53 8.98
N LYS A 34 6.65 3.10 10.25
CA LYS A 34 7.59 2.04 10.69
C LYS A 34 7.32 0.71 9.98
N VAL A 35 6.07 0.34 9.76
CA VAL A 35 5.70 -0.87 9.00
C VAL A 35 6.17 -0.77 7.55
N LEU A 36 5.90 0.35 6.87
CA LEU A 36 6.34 0.55 5.48
C LEU A 36 7.87 0.49 5.37
N ALA A 37 8.59 1.19 6.26
CA ALA A 37 10.05 1.19 6.28
C ALA A 37 10.60 -0.24 6.44
N ARG A 38 10.03 -1.04 7.35
CA ARG A 38 10.45 -2.43 7.57
C ARG A 38 10.20 -3.33 6.36
N ILE A 39 9.11 -3.13 5.62
CA ILE A 39 8.82 -3.90 4.41
C ILE A 39 9.80 -3.53 3.29
N LEU A 40 10.07 -2.23 3.12
CA LEU A 40 10.97 -1.72 2.08
C LEU A 40 12.41 -2.21 2.21
N VAL A 41 12.88 -2.47 3.43
CA VAL A 41 14.26 -2.93 3.72
C VAL A 41 14.33 -4.40 4.15
N MET A 42 13.26 -5.17 3.94
CA MET A 42 13.19 -6.55 4.38
C MET A 42 14.18 -7.43 3.60
N ASP A 43 14.90 -8.30 4.30
CA ASP A 43 15.91 -9.21 3.72
C ASP A 43 15.30 -10.45 3.03
N CYS A 44 14.07 -10.34 2.56
CA CYS A 44 13.41 -11.39 1.79
C CYS A 44 12.43 -10.79 0.78
N ARG A 45 12.02 -11.58 -0.21
CA ARG A 45 11.10 -11.10 -1.24
C ARG A 45 9.72 -10.87 -0.67
N THR A 46 9.17 -9.68 -0.88
CA THR A 46 7.84 -9.31 -0.37
C THR A 46 6.80 -9.29 -1.50
N VAL A 47 5.65 -9.91 -1.27
CA VAL A 47 4.56 -9.99 -2.24
C VAL A 47 3.27 -9.49 -1.60
N ALA A 48 2.66 -8.45 -2.17
CA ALA A 48 1.29 -8.08 -1.88
C ALA A 48 0.34 -8.92 -2.77
N ALA A 49 -0.30 -9.92 -2.18
CA ALA A 49 -1.40 -10.66 -2.80
C ALA A 49 -2.71 -9.90 -2.56
N ILE A 50 -3.02 -8.98 -3.46
CA ILE A 50 -4.16 -8.07 -3.40
C ILE A 50 -5.43 -8.84 -3.73
N ASN A 51 -6.01 -9.42 -2.68
CA ASN A 51 -7.23 -10.20 -2.71
C ASN A 51 -8.48 -9.34 -2.86
N GLY A 52 -8.42 -8.06 -3.27
CA GLY A 52 -9.54 -7.12 -3.12
C GLY A 52 -9.19 -5.67 -3.40
N HIS A 53 -9.94 -4.73 -2.79
CA HIS A 53 -9.61 -3.31 -2.91
C HIS A 53 -8.42 -2.93 -2.03
N ALA A 54 -7.55 -2.06 -2.53
CA ALA A 54 -6.39 -1.50 -1.82
C ALA A 54 -6.44 0.03 -1.93
N PHE A 55 -6.92 0.69 -0.87
CA PHE A 55 -7.20 2.13 -0.85
C PHE A 55 -6.29 2.88 0.11
N GLY A 56 -5.90 4.11 -0.27
CA GLY A 56 -5.14 5.03 0.58
C GLY A 56 -3.89 4.37 1.16
N ALA A 57 -3.74 4.35 2.48
CA ALA A 57 -2.64 3.64 3.15
C ALA A 57 -2.53 2.14 2.78
N GLY A 58 -3.63 1.47 2.41
CA GLY A 58 -3.62 0.10 1.91
C GLY A 58 -2.92 -0.06 0.55
N LEU A 59 -3.01 0.95 -0.31
CA LEU A 59 -2.21 1.02 -1.55
C LEU A 59 -0.73 1.15 -1.21
N PHE A 60 -0.36 2.04 -0.29
CA PHE A 60 1.06 2.23 0.09
C PHE A 60 1.68 1.00 0.73
N LEU A 61 0.90 0.26 1.52
CA LEU A 61 1.32 -1.05 2.02
C LEU A 61 1.63 -2.01 0.86
N ALA A 62 0.80 -2.04 -0.18
CA ALA A 62 1.04 -2.87 -1.36
C ALA A 62 2.23 -2.39 -2.20
N LEU A 63 2.45 -1.07 -2.31
CA LEU A 63 3.58 -0.47 -3.03
C LEU A 63 4.92 -0.70 -2.33
N ALA A 64 4.91 -0.79 -1.00
CA ALA A 64 6.11 -1.12 -0.23
C ALA A 64 6.65 -2.52 -0.56
N CYS A 65 5.80 -3.46 -0.96
CA CYS A 65 6.24 -4.78 -1.41
C CYS A 65 7.07 -4.72 -2.70
N ASP A 66 7.88 -5.75 -2.94
CA ASP A 66 8.59 -5.94 -4.22
C ASP A 66 7.59 -6.19 -5.35
N TYR A 67 6.72 -7.18 -5.14
CA TYR A 67 5.75 -7.65 -6.12
C TYR A 67 4.31 -7.39 -5.65
N ARG A 68 3.42 -7.20 -6.61
CA ARG A 68 1.98 -7.07 -6.42
C ARG A 68 1.28 -7.99 -7.40
N VAL A 69 0.38 -8.82 -6.90
CA VAL A 69 -0.52 -9.64 -7.72
C VAL A 69 -1.94 -9.35 -7.27
N MET A 70 -2.79 -8.95 -8.21
CA MET A 70 -4.16 -8.55 -7.93
C MET A 70 -5.12 -9.44 -8.70
N ARG A 71 -6.22 -9.84 -8.04
CA ARG A 71 -7.28 -10.58 -8.73
C ARG A 71 -7.89 -9.74 -9.87
N THR A 72 -8.21 -10.39 -10.98
CA THR A 72 -8.66 -9.72 -12.21
C THR A 72 -10.14 -9.38 -12.23
N GLN A 73 -10.99 -10.15 -11.55
CA GLN A 73 -12.44 -9.99 -11.69
C GLN A 73 -13.05 -8.85 -10.86
N ARG A 74 -12.56 -8.61 -9.64
CA ARG A 74 -13.12 -7.61 -8.72
C ARG A 74 -12.05 -7.05 -7.78
N GLY A 75 -11.86 -5.73 -7.81
CA GLY A 75 -10.95 -5.01 -6.92
C GLY A 75 -10.56 -3.68 -7.55
N TYR A 76 -10.28 -2.69 -6.71
CA TYR A 76 -9.83 -1.38 -7.14
C TYR A 76 -8.57 -1.01 -6.37
N ILE A 77 -7.60 -0.43 -7.05
CA ILE A 77 -6.51 0.32 -6.44
C ILE A 77 -6.93 1.78 -6.53
N ASN A 78 -7.01 2.45 -5.39
CA ASN A 78 -7.44 3.85 -5.37
C ASN A 78 -6.60 4.66 -4.38
N TRP A 79 -6.36 5.91 -4.74
CA TRP A 79 -5.74 6.90 -3.89
C TRP A 79 -6.72 8.05 -3.63
N PRO A 80 -7.71 7.86 -2.74
CA PRO A 80 -8.79 8.84 -2.54
C PRO A 80 -8.28 10.19 -2.05
N GLU A 81 -7.18 10.23 -1.30
CA GLU A 81 -6.60 11.45 -0.73
C GLU A 81 -6.19 12.48 -1.79
N LEU A 82 -5.84 12.04 -3.01
CA LEU A 82 -5.58 12.94 -4.14
C LEU A 82 -6.83 13.72 -4.55
N ASN A 83 -7.98 13.04 -4.62
CA ASN A 83 -9.26 13.65 -4.99
C ASN A 83 -9.79 14.58 -3.88
N LEU A 84 -9.34 14.39 -2.64
CA LEU A 84 -9.67 15.23 -1.49
C LEU A 84 -8.72 16.43 -1.34
N GLY A 85 -7.71 16.58 -2.20
CA GLY A 85 -6.74 17.68 -2.14
C GLY A 85 -5.83 17.62 -0.91
N MET A 86 -5.65 16.44 -0.30
CA MET A 86 -4.80 16.30 0.87
C MET A 86 -3.32 16.44 0.49
N PRO A 87 -2.50 17.11 1.30
CA PRO A 87 -1.08 17.28 1.02
C PRO A 87 -0.37 15.93 0.98
N LEU A 88 0.35 15.71 -0.11
CA LEU A 88 1.09 14.48 -0.32
C LEU A 88 2.37 14.46 0.53
N SER A 89 2.52 13.46 1.39
CA SER A 89 3.80 13.24 2.06
C SER A 89 4.89 12.91 1.03
N ILE A 90 6.11 13.42 1.27
CA ILE A 90 7.27 13.17 0.41
C ILE A 90 7.50 11.66 0.25
N GLY A 91 7.37 10.89 1.34
CA GLY A 91 7.54 9.44 1.31
C GLY A 91 6.57 8.73 0.36
N PHE A 92 5.30 9.12 0.35
CA PHE A 92 4.32 8.55 -0.58
C PHE A 92 4.57 8.98 -2.02
N ALA A 93 4.97 10.23 -2.25
CA ALA A 93 5.33 10.71 -3.58
C ALA A 93 6.50 9.91 -4.18
N GLU A 94 7.59 9.77 -3.43
CA GLU A 94 8.80 9.08 -3.89
C GLU A 94 8.56 7.58 -4.06
N LEU A 95 7.82 6.94 -3.15
CA LEU A 95 7.44 5.53 -3.30
C LEU A 95 6.58 5.31 -4.55
N THR A 96 5.65 6.22 -4.83
CA THR A 96 4.80 6.16 -6.03
C THR A 96 5.65 6.29 -7.28
N LYS A 97 6.51 7.31 -7.36
CA LYS A 97 7.43 7.51 -8.50
C LYS A 97 8.32 6.29 -8.74
N ALA A 98 8.82 5.66 -7.68
CA ALA A 98 9.69 4.50 -7.77
C ALA A 98 8.97 3.24 -8.28
N LYS A 99 7.69 3.07 -7.94
CA LYS A 99 6.94 1.81 -8.18
C LYS A 99 5.91 1.90 -9.31
N VAL A 100 5.47 3.11 -9.67
CA VAL A 100 4.46 3.37 -10.72
C VAL A 100 5.14 4.08 -11.89
N LYS A 101 5.47 3.31 -12.93
CA LYS A 101 6.29 3.78 -14.06
C LYS A 101 5.50 4.46 -15.19
N SER A 102 4.17 4.45 -15.13
CA SER A 102 3.33 4.98 -16.20
C SER A 102 2.28 5.92 -15.64
N HIS A 103 2.25 7.15 -16.16
CA HIS A 103 1.24 8.14 -15.83
C HIS A 103 -0.18 7.66 -16.17
N ARG A 104 -0.33 6.69 -17.09
CA ARG A 104 -1.66 6.15 -17.48
C ARG A 104 -2.34 5.36 -16.36
N VAL A 105 -1.60 5.01 -15.32
CA VAL A 105 -2.08 4.34 -14.10
C VAL A 105 -2.59 5.37 -13.08
N LEU A 106 -2.15 6.62 -13.17
CA LEU A 106 -2.70 7.76 -12.44
C LEU A 106 -3.84 8.34 -13.30
N ARG A 107 -5.05 7.79 -13.13
CA ARG A 107 -6.24 8.38 -13.74
C ARG A 107 -6.95 9.20 -12.68
N GLU A 108 -7.30 10.43 -13.04
CA GLU A 108 -8.21 11.32 -12.30
C GLU A 108 -9.61 10.70 -12.20
#